data_AF-A0A2E0ENF9-F1
#
_entry.id   AF-A0A2E0ENF9-F1
#
_cell.length_a   1.000
_cell.length_b   1.000
_cell.length_c   1.000
_cell.angle_alpha   90.00
_cell.angle_beta   90.00
_cell.angle_gamma   90.00
#
_symmetry.space_group_name_H-M   'P 1'
#
loop_
_entity.id
_entity.type
_entity.pdbx_description
1 polymer ?
#
loop_
_entity_poly.entity_id
_entity_poly.type
_entity_poly.pdbx_seq_one_letter_code
_entity_poly.pdbx_strand_id
1 'polypeptide(L)'
;MLAIQKKNDWKGMRITSKDKADNNACRRGSYIPLENKTALLWTQGAVQLPGQQWPYYKEKRAIPNPLLLKKSIGNTGWSDSCQNILRLTKMNWNTEKLYNTMPVTIKCAQRLAEVIKHSEELAKTEYDYTLFM
;
A
#
# COMPACT_ATOMS: atom_id res chain seq x y z
N MET A 1 13.16 11.75 -4.14
CA MET A 1 12.51 11.32 -2.87
C MET A 1 11.01 11.23 -3.07
N LEU A 2 10.37 10.16 -2.57
CA LEU A 2 8.94 9.86 -2.71
C LEU A 2 8.27 9.84 -1.33
N ALA A 3 7.22 10.62 -1.15
CA ALA A 3 6.39 10.63 0.05
C ALA A 3 5.07 9.89 -0.18
N ILE A 4 4.58 9.22 0.87
CA ILE A 4 3.34 8.44 0.85
C ILE A 4 2.42 8.94 1.97
N GLN A 5 1.21 9.36 1.60
CA GLN A 5 0.19 9.82 2.54
C GLN A 5 -1.06 8.93 2.48
N LYS A 6 -1.36 8.28 3.60
CA LYS A 6 -2.54 7.39 3.74
C LYS A 6 -3.84 8.16 3.98
N LYS A 7 -3.82 9.20 4.82
CA LYS A 7 -5.01 9.97 5.17
C LYS A 7 -5.19 11.10 4.15
N ASN A 8 -6.23 11.01 3.34
CA ASN A 8 -6.65 12.02 2.37
C ASN A 8 -8.14 11.83 2.09
N ASP A 9 -8.76 12.83 1.46
CA ASP A 9 -10.21 12.86 1.20
C ASP A 9 -10.59 12.25 -0.16
N TRP A 10 -9.62 11.68 -0.89
CA TRP A 10 -9.88 11.05 -2.17
C TRP A 10 -10.60 9.72 -1.98
N LYS A 11 -11.60 9.50 -2.84
CA LYS A 11 -12.31 8.22 -2.99
C LYS A 11 -12.35 7.87 -4.46
N GLY A 12 -12.34 6.58 -4.77
CA GLY A 12 -12.45 6.08 -6.13
C GLY A 12 -13.54 5.04 -6.23
N MET A 13 -14.31 5.15 -7.30
CA MET A 13 -15.27 4.12 -7.71
C MET A 13 -14.99 3.77 -9.16
N ARG A 14 -15.00 2.47 -9.47
CA ARG A 14 -14.82 1.99 -10.82
C ARG A 14 -16.18 1.99 -11.53
N ILE A 15 -16.23 2.60 -12.71
CA ILE A 15 -17.40 2.55 -13.58
C ILE A 15 -17.14 1.48 -14.64
N THR A 16 -18.08 0.55 -14.82
CA THR A 16 -17.91 -0.60 -15.75
C THR A 16 -18.61 -0.36 -17.08
N SER A 17 -19.75 0.33 -17.06
CA SER A 17 -20.46 0.81 -18.24
C SER A 17 -21.05 2.18 -17.95
N LYS A 18 -21.57 2.85 -18.99
CA LYS A 18 -21.97 4.28 -18.98
C LYS A 18 -22.72 4.74 -17.73
N ASP A 19 -23.57 3.89 -17.15
CA ASP A 19 -24.38 4.21 -15.97
C ASP A 19 -24.31 3.15 -14.87
N LYS A 20 -23.27 2.30 -14.86
CA LYS A 20 -23.14 1.21 -13.87
C LYS A 20 -21.80 1.26 -13.14
N ALA A 21 -21.87 1.58 -11.85
CA ALA A 21 -20.78 1.38 -10.92
C ALA A 21 -20.47 -0.11 -10.75
N ASP A 22 -19.19 -0.45 -10.63
CA ASP A 22 -18.77 -1.77 -10.17
C ASP A 22 -19.26 -1.96 -8.73
N ASN A 23 -19.74 -3.18 -8.41
CA ASN A 23 -20.15 -3.51 -7.04
C ASN A 23 -18.94 -3.58 -6.10
N ASN A 24 -17.72 -3.61 -6.63
CA ASN A 24 -16.48 -3.66 -5.89
C ASN A 24 -15.76 -2.31 -5.87
N ALA A 25 -14.84 -2.14 -4.92
CA ALA A 25 -13.88 -1.04 -4.92
C ALA A 25 -13.03 -1.02 -6.21
N CYS A 26 -12.35 0.12 -6.46
CA CYS A 26 -11.35 0.21 -7.52
C CYS A 26 -10.39 -0.98 -7.51
N ARG A 27 -9.92 -1.38 -8.70
CA ARG A 27 -8.96 -2.48 -8.83
C ARG A 27 -7.67 -2.12 -8.10
N ARG A 28 -7.13 -3.09 -7.35
CA ARG A 28 -5.83 -2.92 -6.72
C ARG A 28 -4.77 -2.68 -7.80
N GLY A 29 -3.98 -1.63 -7.61
CA GLY A 29 -2.92 -1.21 -8.51
C GLY A 29 -3.36 -0.23 -9.59
N SER A 30 -4.64 0.11 -9.67
CA SER A 30 -5.07 1.31 -10.37
C SER A 30 -4.37 2.53 -9.78
N TYR A 31 -3.92 3.43 -10.64
CA TYR A 31 -3.34 4.71 -10.24
C TYR A 31 -3.80 5.81 -11.18
N ILE A 32 -3.89 7.03 -10.66
CA ILE A 32 -4.24 8.22 -11.42
C ILE A 32 -3.16 9.26 -11.13
N PRO A 33 -2.30 9.58 -12.11
CA PRO A 33 -1.43 10.74 -12.02
C PRO A 33 -2.28 12.01 -11.87
N LEU A 34 -1.87 12.86 -10.94
CA LEU A 34 -2.43 14.19 -10.74
C LEU A 34 -1.37 15.23 -11.15
N GLU A 35 -1.69 16.50 -10.95
CA GLU A 35 -0.75 17.60 -11.14
C GLU A 35 0.39 17.58 -10.11
N ASN A 36 1.38 18.46 -10.29
CA ASN A 36 2.42 18.77 -9.29
C ASN A 36 3.22 17.56 -8.79
N LYS A 37 3.53 16.61 -9.70
CA LYS A 37 4.24 15.38 -9.36
C LYS A 37 3.56 14.63 -8.21
N THR A 38 2.23 14.57 -8.26
CA THR A 38 1.43 13.72 -7.36
C THR A 38 0.69 12.63 -8.12
N ALA A 39 0.30 11.57 -7.42
CA ALA A 39 -0.52 10.51 -7.96
C ALA A 39 -1.34 9.84 -6.86
N LEU A 40 -2.53 9.34 -7.22
CA LEU A 40 -3.35 8.47 -6.38
C LEU A 40 -3.04 7.03 -6.74
N LEU A 41 -2.86 6.17 -5.73
CA LEU A 41 -2.63 4.74 -5.91
C LEU A 41 -3.55 3.91 -5.02
N TRP A 42 -4.36 3.04 -5.63
CA TRP A 42 -5.19 2.08 -4.90
C TRP A 42 -4.38 0.84 -4.52
N THR A 43 -3.73 0.86 -3.36
CA THR A 43 -3.09 -0.34 -2.78
C THR A 43 -4.11 -1.31 -2.17
N GLN A 44 -5.25 -0.78 -1.73
CA GLN A 44 -6.43 -1.51 -1.32
C GLN A 44 -7.45 -1.49 -2.46
N GLY A 45 -8.03 -2.64 -2.78
CA GLY A 45 -8.92 -2.75 -3.92
C GLY A 45 -9.23 -4.17 -4.32
N ALA A 46 -10.13 -4.32 -5.28
CA ALA A 46 -10.52 -5.61 -5.82
C ALA A 46 -9.33 -6.27 -6.56
N VAL A 47 -9.10 -7.55 -6.30
CA VAL A 47 -8.11 -8.38 -6.99
C VAL A 47 -8.84 -9.57 -7.60
N GLN A 48 -8.74 -9.74 -8.91
CA GLN A 48 -9.23 -10.95 -9.55
C GLN A 48 -8.23 -12.08 -9.31
N LEU A 49 -8.61 -13.11 -8.55
CA LEU A 49 -7.79 -14.29 -8.32
C LEU A 49 -8.09 -15.36 -9.39
N PRO A 50 -7.08 -16.13 -9.84
CA PRO A 50 -7.29 -17.26 -10.72
C PRO A 50 -8.29 -18.25 -10.11
N GLY A 51 -9.24 -18.74 -10.91
CA GLY A 51 -10.24 -19.72 -10.48
C GLY A 51 -11.37 -19.18 -9.59
N GLN A 52 -11.39 -17.87 -9.26
CA GLN A 52 -12.51 -17.28 -8.52
C GLN A 52 -13.48 -16.56 -9.46
N GLN A 53 -14.78 -16.77 -9.26
CA GLN A 53 -15.83 -16.05 -9.99
C GLN A 53 -15.93 -14.58 -9.56
N TRP A 54 -15.73 -14.31 -8.27
CA TRP A 54 -15.87 -12.97 -7.68
C TRP A 54 -14.51 -12.39 -7.30
N PRO A 55 -14.28 -11.08 -7.48
CA PRO A 55 -13.03 -10.45 -7.06
C PRO A 55 -12.81 -10.55 -5.55
N TYR A 56 -11.58 -10.87 -5.14
CA TYR A 56 -11.17 -10.81 -3.75
C TYR A 56 -11.04 -9.35 -3.31
N TYR A 57 -11.73 -8.99 -2.23
CA TYR A 57 -11.63 -7.67 -1.61
C TYR A 57 -11.49 -7.78 -0.09
N LYS A 58 -10.32 -7.38 0.43
CA LYS A 58 -9.97 -7.60 1.84
C LYS A 58 -10.83 -6.78 2.80
N GLU A 59 -11.11 -5.53 2.46
CA GLU A 59 -11.82 -4.59 3.32
C GLU A 59 -13.35 -4.76 3.30
N LYS A 60 -13.88 -5.57 2.37
CA LYS A 60 -15.30 -5.97 2.19
C LYS A 60 -16.30 -4.81 2.02
N ARG A 61 -16.51 -3.97 3.04
CA ARG A 61 -17.63 -3.00 3.11
C ARG A 61 -17.26 -1.54 2.88
N ALA A 62 -16.01 -1.13 3.10
CA ALA A 62 -15.64 0.28 3.04
C ALA A 62 -14.99 0.65 1.70
N ILE A 63 -15.36 1.77 1.07
CA ILE A 63 -14.62 2.28 -0.09
C ILE A 63 -13.23 2.75 0.38
N PRO A 64 -12.14 2.17 -0.14
CA PRO A 64 -10.81 2.45 0.34
C PRO A 64 -10.32 3.80 -0.18
N ASN A 65 -9.52 4.49 0.64
CA ASN A 65 -8.82 5.69 0.20
C ASN A 65 -7.58 5.26 -0.58
N PRO A 66 -7.30 5.88 -1.75
CA PRO A 66 -6.01 5.69 -2.39
C PRO A 66 -4.90 6.28 -1.50
N LEU A 67 -3.68 5.79 -1.69
CA LEU A 67 -2.49 6.48 -1.19
C LEU A 67 -2.22 7.69 -2.07
N LEU A 68 -2.01 8.85 -1.46
CA LEU A 68 -1.50 10.02 -2.15
C LEU A 68 0.03 9.95 -2.16
N LEU A 69 0.59 9.92 -3.37
CA LEU A 69 2.02 9.86 -3.62
C LEU A 69 2.50 11.24 -4.05
N LYS A 70 3.66 11.68 -3.55
CA LYS A 70 4.28 12.95 -3.96
C LYS A 70 5.77 12.75 -4.22
N LYS A 71 6.22 13.10 -5.42
CA LYS A 71 7.65 13.10 -5.77
C LYS A 71 8.23 14.49 -5.53
N SER A 72 9.18 14.60 -4.62
CA SER A 72 9.92 15.85 -4.42
C SER A 72 11.00 16.04 -5.48
N ILE A 73 11.68 14.95 -5.86
CA ILE A 73 12.82 14.95 -6.79
C ILE A 73 12.78 13.64 -7.61
N GLY A 74 13.18 13.73 -8.87
CA GLY A 74 13.30 12.60 -9.81
C GLY A 74 12.29 12.67 -10.96
N ASN A 75 12.65 12.05 -12.10
CA ASN A 75 11.83 12.00 -13.31
C ASN A 75 11.35 10.57 -13.66
N THR A 76 11.48 9.61 -12.73
CA THR A 76 10.99 8.25 -12.94
C THR A 76 9.48 8.26 -13.21
N GLY A 77 9.00 7.38 -14.09
CA GLY A 77 7.58 7.23 -14.39
C GLY A 77 6.74 6.86 -13.16
N TRP A 78 5.43 7.15 -13.20
CA TRP A 78 4.52 6.75 -12.13
C TRP A 78 4.28 5.24 -12.10
N SER A 79 4.29 4.58 -13.26
CA SER A 79 4.13 3.13 -13.37
C SER A 79 5.11 2.38 -12.46
N ASP A 80 6.40 2.63 -12.59
CA ASP A 80 7.44 1.93 -11.81
C ASP A 80 7.33 2.22 -10.32
N SER A 81 7.10 3.49 -9.97
CA SER A 81 6.94 3.91 -8.57
C SER A 81 5.74 3.22 -7.92
N CYS A 82 4.61 3.16 -8.62
CA CYS A 82 3.39 2.50 -8.15
C CYS A 82 3.58 0.99 -8.05
N GLN A 83 4.21 0.37 -9.05
CA GLN A 83 4.48 -1.06 -9.05
C GLN A 83 5.39 -1.46 -7.89
N ASN A 84 6.44 -0.68 -7.62
CA ASN A 84 7.34 -0.92 -6.49
C ASN A 84 6.60 -0.79 -5.14
N ILE A 85 5.76 0.22 -4.96
CA ILE A 85 4.92 0.35 -3.77
C ILE A 85 3.99 -0.86 -3.62
N LEU A 86 3.32 -1.28 -4.70
CA LEU A 86 2.45 -2.46 -4.68
C LEU A 86 3.20 -3.74 -4.34
N ARG A 87 4.43 -3.92 -4.82
CA ARG A 87 5.28 -5.06 -4.43
C ARG A 87 5.59 -5.00 -2.94
N LEU A 88 6.03 -3.86 -2.43
CA LEU A 88 6.34 -3.70 -0.99
C LEU A 88 5.13 -3.91 -0.07
N THR A 89 3.90 -3.68 -0.54
CA THR A 89 2.69 -4.01 0.25
C THR A 89 2.40 -5.50 0.37
N LYS A 90 3.09 -6.35 -0.41
CA LYS A 90 3.01 -7.82 -0.36
C LYS A 90 4.11 -8.46 0.48
N MET A 91 5.14 -7.68 0.85
CA MET A 91 6.35 -8.20 1.49
C MET A 91 6.25 -8.22 3.03
N ASN A 92 5.04 -8.16 3.59
CA ASN A 92 4.88 -8.29 5.04
C ASN A 92 4.66 -9.76 5.42
N TRP A 93 5.73 -10.43 5.83
CA TRP A 93 5.69 -11.83 6.28
C TRP A 93 5.05 -12.03 7.65
N ASN A 94 4.72 -10.96 8.37
CA ASN A 94 4.02 -11.04 9.66
C ASN A 94 2.49 -11.09 9.50
N THR A 95 1.97 -11.22 8.28
CA THR A 95 0.52 -11.30 8.05
C THR A 95 0.16 -12.29 6.95
N GLU A 96 -0.84 -13.13 7.19
CA GLU A 96 -1.42 -14.05 6.18
C GLU A 96 -2.32 -13.33 5.14
N LYS A 97 -2.43 -12.00 5.23
CA LYS A 97 -3.30 -11.22 4.36
C LYS A 97 -2.69 -11.13 2.97
N LEU A 98 -3.55 -11.19 1.94
CA LEU A 98 -3.10 -11.06 0.55
C LEU A 98 -2.28 -9.79 0.33
N TYR A 99 -2.59 -8.66 0.98
CA TYR A 99 -1.82 -7.43 0.93
C TYR A 99 -2.07 -6.52 2.13
N ASN A 100 -1.10 -5.65 2.42
CA ASN A 100 -1.20 -4.58 3.41
C ASN A 100 -1.54 -3.24 2.74
N THR A 101 -2.05 -2.29 3.51
CA THR A 101 -2.41 -0.95 3.00
C THR A 101 -1.18 -0.09 2.72
N MET A 102 -0.13 -0.26 3.52
CA MET A 102 1.12 0.49 3.46
C MET A 102 2.29 -0.44 3.09
N PRO A 103 3.32 0.05 2.40
CA PRO A 103 4.56 -0.68 2.16
C PRO A 103 5.20 -1.22 3.45
N VAL A 104 5.79 -2.41 3.36
CA VAL A 104 6.50 -3.03 4.49
C VAL A 104 7.60 -2.12 5.04
N THR A 105 8.31 -1.36 4.19
CA THR A 105 9.38 -0.46 4.61
C THR A 105 8.92 0.58 5.63
N ILE A 106 7.76 1.21 5.38
CA ILE A 106 7.14 2.17 6.31
C ILE A 106 6.64 1.44 7.56
N LYS A 107 6.03 0.26 7.39
CA LYS A 107 5.47 -0.49 8.52
C LYS A 107 6.53 -1.01 9.48
N CYS A 108 7.62 -1.56 8.97
CA CYS A 108 8.75 -2.01 9.77
C CYS A 108 9.42 -0.83 10.49
N ALA A 109 9.67 0.29 9.79
CA ALA A 109 10.24 1.48 10.42
C ALA A 109 9.34 2.03 11.53
N GLN A 110 8.01 2.09 11.32
CA GLN A 110 7.06 2.48 12.36
C GLN A 110 7.10 1.54 13.56
N ARG A 111 7.06 0.23 13.33
CA ARG A 111 7.08 -0.76 14.40
C ARG A 111 8.38 -0.73 15.19
N LEU A 112 9.51 -0.58 14.50
CA LEU A 112 10.82 -0.43 15.12
C LEU A 112 10.87 0.83 15.99
N ALA A 113 10.40 1.97 15.47
CA ALA A 113 10.36 3.22 16.22
C ALA A 113 9.45 3.13 17.47
N GLU A 114 8.31 2.45 17.38
CA GLU A 114 7.44 2.17 18.52
C GLU A 114 8.16 1.34 19.59
N VAL A 115 8.83 0.25 19.19
CA VAL A 115 9.56 -0.63 20.11
C VAL A 115 10.71 0.13 20.79
N ILE A 116 11.53 0.84 20.02
CA ILE A 116 12.67 1.60 20.55
C ILE A 116 12.19 2.69 21.52
N LYS A 117 11.08 3.38 21.21
CA LYS A 117 10.53 4.44 22.08
C LYS A 117 10.16 3.92 23.47
N HIS A 118 9.81 2.65 23.61
CA HIS A 118 9.44 2.03 24.89
C HIS A 118 10.61 1.27 25.56
N SER A 119 11.79 1.24 24.94
CA SER A 119 12.98 0.62 25.51
C SER A 119 13.71 1.65 26.36
N GLU A 120 13.90 1.38 27.65
CA GLU A 120 14.63 2.26 28.57
C GLU A 120 16.13 2.32 28.23
N GLU A 121 16.68 1.22 27.71
CA GLU A 121 18.02 1.14 27.12
C GLU A 121 17.96 0.41 25.77
N LEU A 122 18.75 0.88 24.80
CA LEU A 122 19.07 0.07 23.62
C LEU A 122 20.06 -1.01 24.07
N ALA A 123 19.58 -2.24 24.21
CA ALA A 123 20.42 -3.39 24.52
C ALA A 123 21.64 -3.40 23.57
N LYS A 124 22.85 -3.25 24.13
CA LYS A 124 24.14 -3.43 23.43
C LYS A 124 24.48 -4.91 23.23
N THR A 125 23.45 -5.75 23.12
CA THR A 125 23.63 -7.19 22.96
C THR A 125 23.95 -7.46 21.50
N GLU A 126 25.05 -8.15 21.25
CA GLU A 126 25.33 -8.71 19.93
C GLU A 126 24.32 -9.81 19.65
N TYR A 127 23.64 -9.73 18.50
CA TYR A 127 22.70 -10.76 18.07
C TYR A 127 23.31 -11.54 16.91
N ASP A 128 23.31 -12.88 17.03
CA ASP A 128 23.73 -13.76 15.95
C ASP A 128 22.74 -13.66 14.77
N TYR A 129 23.25 -13.30 13.60
CA TYR A 129 22.43 -13.12 12.40
C TYR A 129 21.77 -14.42 11.94
N THR A 130 22.30 -15.59 12.33
CA THR A 130 21.71 -16.90 12.01
C THR A 130 20.36 -17.13 12.69
N LEU A 131 20.04 -16.36 13.74
CA LEU A 131 18.76 -16.43 14.45
C LEU A 131 17.65 -15.61 13.77
N PHE A 132 17.98 -14.85 12.72
CA PHE A 132 17.00 -14.11 11.91
C PHE A 132 16.79 -14.80 10.56
N MET A 133 15.55 -15.22 10.30
CA MET A 133 15.09 -15.75 9.00
C MET A 133 14.68 -14.64 8.04
#